data_AF-S0DUB6-F1
#
_entry.id   AF-S0DUB6-F1
#
_cell.length_a   1.000
_cell.length_b   1.000
_cell.length_c   1.000
_cell.angle_alpha   90.00
_cell.angle_beta   90.00
_cell.angle_gamma   90.00
#
_symmetry.space_group_name_H-M   'P 1'
#
loop_
_entity.id
_entity.type
_entity.pdbx_description
1 polymer ?
#
loop_
_entity_poly.entity_id
_entity_poly.type
_entity_poly.pdbx_seq_one_letter_code
_entity_poly.pdbx_strand_id
1 'polypeptide(L)'
;MASSQAVVTSPEVATHYQVLGLTPTLLDTQHDSTSLIKRAYHRALLRNHPDKVTNSDPSSVCFTVDQITTALNTLSDPSSRAAYDAALRVSRPSDKRDGSFQTGVENVDLDDLAFDEDQECWYRPCRCGNEHSYEFCEADLEEVSDEGELVVGCLDCSLWLRVHFAVIEDEQQPHPSDKTLKDLT
;
A
#
# COMPACT_ATOMS: atom_id res chain seq x y z
N MET A 1 24.14 -15.42 3.26
CA MET A 1 23.65 -15.59 1.89
C MET A 1 22.14 -15.51 1.95
N ALA A 2 21.56 -14.33 1.68
CA ALA A 2 20.12 -14.11 1.79
C ALA A 2 19.49 -14.37 0.42
N SER A 3 18.82 -15.52 0.32
CA SER A 3 18.13 -16.00 -0.86
C SER A 3 17.03 -15.02 -1.30
N SER A 4 17.16 -14.51 -2.51
CA SER A 4 16.14 -13.73 -3.21
C SER A 4 14.92 -14.60 -3.47
N GLN A 5 13.86 -14.44 -2.67
CA GLN A 5 12.58 -15.09 -2.95
C GLN A 5 11.88 -14.30 -4.07
N ALA A 6 11.89 -14.91 -5.25
CA ALA A 6 11.07 -14.52 -6.38
C ALA A 6 9.60 -14.56 -5.95
N VAL A 7 8.96 -13.40 -5.95
CA VAL A 7 7.52 -13.28 -5.77
C VAL A 7 6.86 -13.92 -6.98
N VAL A 8 6.34 -15.12 -6.78
CA VAL A 8 5.53 -15.85 -7.75
C VAL A 8 4.18 -15.16 -7.83
N THR A 9 4.01 -14.24 -8.78
CA THR A 9 2.69 -13.72 -9.14
C THR A 9 1.99 -14.71 -10.06
N SER A 10 0.96 -15.37 -9.53
CA SER A 10 0.03 -16.22 -10.28
C SER A 10 -0.60 -15.48 -11.49
N PRO A 11 -0.93 -16.18 -12.59
CA PRO A 11 -1.23 -15.57 -13.88
C PRO A 11 -2.74 -15.44 -14.13
N GLU A 12 -3.44 -14.50 -13.49
CA GLU A 12 -4.87 -14.32 -13.84
C GLU A 12 -5.23 -13.06 -14.63
N VAL A 13 -4.31 -12.12 -14.84
CA VAL A 13 -4.36 -11.19 -16.00
C VAL A 13 -3.00 -10.51 -16.09
N ALA A 14 -2.11 -11.02 -16.93
CA ALA A 14 -0.86 -10.32 -17.21
C ALA A 14 -1.17 -8.90 -17.69
N THR A 15 -0.56 -7.90 -17.06
CA THR A 15 -0.76 -6.50 -17.45
C THR A 15 -0.27 -6.28 -18.88
N HIS A 16 -0.80 -5.28 -19.59
CA HIS A 16 -0.37 -4.98 -20.96
C HIS A 16 1.14 -4.66 -21.02
N TYR A 17 1.66 -4.07 -19.94
CA TYR A 17 3.09 -3.87 -19.71
C TYR A 17 3.87 -5.19 -19.68
N GLN A 18 3.37 -6.19 -18.94
CA GLN A 18 4.01 -7.50 -18.82
C GLN A 18 3.97 -8.30 -20.13
N VAL A 19 2.88 -8.18 -20.91
CA VAL A 19 2.75 -8.82 -22.23
C VAL A 19 3.84 -8.33 -23.20
N LEU A 20 4.17 -7.04 -23.19
CA LEU A 20 5.27 -6.47 -24.00
C LEU A 20 6.65 -6.57 -23.30
N GLY A 21 6.67 -6.93 -22.03
CA GLY A 21 7.88 -6.95 -21.20
C GLY A 21 8.46 -5.55 -20.98
N LEU A 22 7.58 -4.59 -20.67
CA LEU A 22 7.87 -3.19 -20.41
C LEU A 22 7.45 -2.80 -18.98
N THR A 23 7.99 -1.71 -18.47
CA THR A 23 7.55 -1.10 -17.20
C THR A 23 7.02 0.31 -17.44
N PRO A 24 6.07 0.79 -16.62
CA PRO A 24 5.56 2.16 -16.73
C PRO A 24 6.67 3.21 -16.60
N THR A 25 7.66 2.98 -15.73
CA THR A 25 8.80 3.87 -15.49
C THR A 25 9.67 4.06 -16.72
N LEU A 26 9.96 2.98 -17.47
CA LEU A 26 10.76 3.05 -18.69
C LEU A 26 10.06 3.86 -19.79
N LEU A 27 8.74 3.77 -19.87
CA LEU A 27 7.95 4.52 -20.83
C LEU A 27 7.85 6.01 -20.49
N ASP A 28 7.95 6.37 -19.21
CA ASP A 28 7.88 7.75 -18.72
C ASP A 28 9.22 8.48 -18.90
N THR A 29 10.32 7.78 -18.62
CA THR A 29 11.68 8.34 -18.75
C THR A 29 12.15 8.52 -20.20
N GLN A 30 11.51 7.86 -21.16
CA GLN A 30 11.98 7.84 -22.55
C GLN A 30 11.15 8.74 -23.46
N HIS A 31 11.82 9.70 -24.09
CA HIS A 31 11.23 10.66 -25.04
C HIS A 31 10.56 9.97 -26.25
N ASP A 32 11.09 8.81 -26.68
CA ASP A 32 10.58 8.01 -27.81
C ASP A 32 9.87 6.72 -27.37
N SER A 33 8.91 6.83 -26.45
CA SER A 33 8.12 5.71 -25.91
C SER A 33 7.47 4.84 -27.00
N THR A 34 6.93 5.45 -28.06
CA THR A 34 6.29 4.72 -29.18
C THR A 34 7.25 3.80 -29.93
N SER A 35 8.51 4.22 -30.14
CA SER A 35 9.52 3.40 -30.83
C SER A 35 9.90 2.16 -30.00
N LEU A 36 9.98 2.34 -28.69
CA LEU A 36 10.31 1.30 -27.72
C LEU A 36 9.16 0.28 -27.61
N ILE A 37 7.92 0.75 -27.60
CA ILE A 37 6.72 -0.08 -27.59
C ILE A 37 6.64 -0.94 -28.86
N LYS A 38 6.89 -0.35 -30.04
CA LYS A 38 6.95 -1.11 -31.31
C LYS A 38 8.05 -2.18 -31.29
N ARG A 39 9.25 -1.84 -30.81
CA ARG A 39 10.34 -2.81 -30.69
C ARG A 39 9.98 -3.96 -29.74
N ALA A 40 9.33 -3.65 -28.63
CA ALA A 40 8.87 -4.63 -27.65
C ALA A 40 7.79 -5.55 -28.24
N TYR A 41 6.87 -5.01 -29.03
CA TYR A 41 5.87 -5.78 -29.80
C TYR A 41 6.52 -6.77 -30.77
N HIS A 42 7.48 -6.34 -31.58
CA HIS A 42 8.20 -7.23 -32.51
C HIS A 42 8.91 -8.37 -31.75
N ARG A 43 9.55 -8.04 -30.62
CA ARG A 43 10.21 -9.04 -29.77
C ARG A 43 9.20 -10.02 -29.16
N ALA A 44 8.05 -9.53 -28.69
CA ALA A 44 7.01 -10.37 -28.10
C ALA A 44 6.45 -11.36 -29.13
N LEU A 45 6.20 -10.92 -30.37
CA LEU A 45 5.77 -11.80 -31.46
C LEU A 45 6.79 -12.89 -31.78
N LEU A 46 8.08 -12.53 -31.88
CA LEU A 46 9.15 -13.50 -32.17
C LEU A 46 9.33 -14.53 -31.05
N ARG A 47 9.04 -14.17 -29.80
CA ARG A 47 9.11 -15.09 -28.65
C ARG A 47 7.91 -16.02 -28.55
N ASN A 48 6.73 -15.54 -28.94
CA ASN A 48 5.47 -16.28 -28.87
C ASN A 48 5.05 -16.90 -30.20
N HIS A 49 5.95 -16.92 -31.19
CA HIS A 49 5.67 -17.51 -32.49
C HIS A 49 5.38 -19.02 -32.36
N PRO A 50 4.27 -19.54 -32.94
CA PRO A 50 3.82 -20.92 -32.78
C PRO A 50 4.86 -21.98 -33.20
N ASP A 51 5.76 -21.62 -34.12
CA ASP A 51 6.84 -22.50 -34.60
C ASP A 51 7.97 -22.71 -33.58
N LYS A 52 8.10 -21.82 -32.58
CA LYS A 52 9.20 -21.82 -31.59
C LYS A 52 8.75 -22.26 -30.19
N VAL A 53 7.46 -22.14 -29.88
CA VAL A 53 6.86 -22.56 -28.60
C VAL A 53 6.71 -24.08 -28.45
N THR A 54 6.91 -24.84 -29.53
CA THR A 54 6.97 -26.32 -29.51
C THR A 54 8.16 -26.87 -28.72
N ASN A 55 9.17 -26.05 -28.43
CA ASN A 55 10.39 -26.45 -27.72
C ASN A 55 10.69 -25.57 -26.48
N SER A 56 9.68 -24.85 -25.97
CA SER A 56 9.84 -23.95 -24.83
C SER A 56 9.52 -24.64 -23.50
N ASP A 57 10.31 -24.31 -22.48
CA ASP A 57 10.07 -24.77 -21.10
C ASP A 57 8.64 -24.50 -20.63
N PRO A 58 8.02 -25.41 -19.85
CA PRO A 58 6.67 -25.23 -19.29
C PRO A 58 6.54 -24.06 -18.31
N SER A 59 7.66 -23.41 -17.94
CA SER A 59 7.72 -22.21 -17.12
C SER A 59 7.68 -20.90 -17.93
N SER A 60 7.77 -20.98 -19.25
CA SER A 60 7.72 -19.80 -20.12
C SER A 60 6.27 -19.34 -20.30
N VAL A 61 5.94 -18.18 -19.73
CA VAL A 61 4.65 -17.53 -19.93
C VAL A 61 4.53 -17.13 -21.40
N CYS A 62 3.67 -17.85 -22.15
CA CYS A 62 3.35 -17.53 -23.53
C CYS A 62 2.10 -16.65 -23.60
N PHE A 63 2.14 -15.62 -24.44
CA PHE A 63 1.01 -14.73 -24.71
C PHE A 63 0.51 -14.94 -26.12
N THR A 64 -0.80 -14.81 -26.33
CA THR A 64 -1.39 -14.90 -27.68
C THR A 64 -1.07 -13.66 -28.49
N VAL A 65 -1.10 -13.80 -29.82
CA VAL A 65 -0.90 -12.65 -30.75
C VAL A 65 -1.96 -11.57 -30.50
N ASP A 66 -3.20 -11.96 -30.21
CA ASP A 66 -4.26 -11.02 -29.82
C ASP A 66 -3.89 -10.23 -28.56
N GLN A 67 -3.43 -10.88 -27.48
CA GLN A 67 -3.00 -10.19 -26.26
C GLN A 67 -1.87 -9.20 -26.51
N ILE A 68 -0.89 -9.60 -27.34
CA ILE A 68 0.26 -8.76 -27.70
C ILE A 68 -0.19 -7.54 -28.52
N THR A 69 -1.15 -7.72 -29.42
CA THR A 69 -1.70 -6.66 -30.27
C THR A 69 -2.57 -5.69 -29.46
N THR A 70 -3.42 -6.20 -28.57
CA THR A 70 -4.20 -5.38 -27.64
C THR A 70 -3.26 -4.55 -26.75
N ALA A 71 -2.21 -5.16 -26.20
CA ALA A 71 -1.20 -4.44 -25.42
C ALA A 71 -0.52 -3.32 -26.19
N LEU A 72 -0.15 -3.55 -27.46
CA LEU A 72 0.41 -2.53 -28.33
C LEU A 72 -0.57 -1.36 -28.53
N ASN A 73 -1.83 -1.64 -28.87
CA ASN A 73 -2.81 -0.62 -29.19
C ASN A 73 -3.11 0.28 -27.99
N THR A 74 -3.26 -0.31 -26.80
CA THR A 74 -3.53 0.45 -25.57
C THR A 74 -2.31 1.28 -25.13
N LEU A 75 -1.09 0.73 -25.23
CA LEU A 75 0.12 1.42 -24.75
C LEU A 75 0.68 2.44 -25.75
N SER A 76 0.42 2.29 -27.05
CA SER A 76 0.94 3.18 -28.09
C SER A 76 0.25 4.55 -28.13
N ASP A 77 -1.01 4.63 -27.68
CA ASP A 77 -1.76 5.88 -27.60
C ASP A 77 -1.74 6.43 -26.16
N PRO A 78 -1.31 7.69 -25.95
CA PRO A 78 -1.16 8.25 -24.60
C PRO A 78 -2.49 8.36 -23.84
N SER A 79 -3.61 8.63 -24.53
CA SER A 79 -4.92 8.73 -23.89
C SER A 79 -5.42 7.35 -23.43
N SER A 80 -5.29 6.35 -24.31
CA SER A 80 -5.66 4.96 -24.03
C SER A 80 -4.80 4.36 -22.92
N ARG A 81 -3.50 4.66 -22.91
CA ARG A 81 -2.57 4.29 -21.83
C ARG A 81 -3.00 4.91 -20.50
N ALA A 82 -3.30 6.21 -20.48
CA ALA A 82 -3.71 6.89 -19.25
C ALA A 82 -5.03 6.30 -18.69
N ALA A 83 -6.00 6.00 -19.55
CA ALA A 83 -7.24 5.34 -19.16
C ALA A 83 -6.99 3.93 -18.60
N TYR A 84 -6.11 3.16 -19.24
CA TYR A 84 -5.71 1.84 -18.75
C TYR A 84 -4.99 1.92 -17.40
N ASP A 85 -4.06 2.86 -17.24
CA ASP A 85 -3.34 3.07 -15.98
C ASP A 85 -4.30 3.48 -14.84
N ALA A 86 -5.31 4.30 -15.14
CA ALA A 86 -6.37 4.64 -14.20
C ALA A 86 -7.20 3.42 -13.80
N ALA A 87 -7.61 2.60 -14.77
CA ALA A 87 -8.31 1.35 -14.50
C ALA A 87 -7.45 0.40 -13.65
N LEU A 88 -6.14 0.30 -13.92
CA LEU A 88 -5.23 -0.56 -13.16
C LEU A 88 -5.07 -0.14 -11.70
N ARG A 89 -5.15 1.17 -11.41
CA ARG A 89 -5.14 1.69 -10.04
C ARG A 89 -6.42 1.36 -9.29
N VAL A 90 -7.57 1.33 -9.97
CA VAL A 90 -8.87 1.00 -9.37
C VAL A 90 -9.07 -0.51 -9.23
N SER A 91 -8.61 -1.30 -10.21
CA SER A 91 -8.82 -2.75 -10.28
C SER A 91 -7.78 -3.56 -9.51
N ARG A 92 -6.67 -2.95 -9.06
CA ARG A 92 -5.86 -3.57 -8.02
C ARG A 92 -6.67 -3.50 -6.73
N PRO A 93 -7.25 -4.61 -6.22
CA PRO A 93 -7.63 -4.61 -4.82
C PRO A 93 -6.36 -4.22 -4.07
N SER A 94 -6.48 -3.29 -3.14
CA SER A 94 -5.38 -2.89 -2.27
C SER A 94 -4.80 -4.15 -1.63
N ASP A 95 -3.78 -4.74 -2.28
CA ASP A 95 -2.98 -5.82 -1.74
C ASP A 95 -2.46 -5.22 -0.46
N LYS A 96 -2.89 -5.78 0.67
CA LYS A 96 -2.56 -5.33 2.02
C LYS A 96 -1.05 -5.41 2.24
N ARG A 97 -0.35 -4.47 1.63
CA ARG A 97 1.01 -4.06 1.91
C ARG A 97 0.89 -2.56 2.14
N ASP A 98 0.79 -2.29 3.43
CA ASP A 98 1.45 -1.18 4.11
C ASP A 98 1.86 0.00 3.21
N GLY A 99 1.26 1.14 3.47
CA GLY A 99 1.66 2.40 2.85
C GLY A 99 1.08 2.61 1.47
N SER A 100 -0.25 2.60 1.41
CA SER A 100 -0.96 3.42 0.43
C SER A 100 -0.31 4.80 0.44
N PHE A 101 0.24 5.22 -0.70
CA PHE A 101 0.60 6.61 -0.96
C PHE A 101 -0.72 7.42 -0.95
N GLN A 102 -1.25 7.65 0.24
CA GLN A 102 -2.42 8.46 0.52
C GLN A 102 -1.92 9.76 1.14
N THR A 103 -1.72 10.74 0.28
CA THR A 103 -1.93 12.17 0.55
C THR A 103 -1.63 12.63 1.98
N GLY A 104 -0.37 12.60 2.40
CA GLY A 104 0.16 13.36 3.55
C GLY A 104 -0.45 13.14 4.95
N VAL A 105 -1.53 12.36 5.09
CA VAL A 105 -2.26 12.16 6.35
C VAL A 105 -2.62 10.68 6.51
N GLU A 106 -2.01 10.04 7.49
CA GLU A 106 -2.32 8.66 7.89
C GLU A 106 -3.42 8.66 8.94
N ASN A 107 -4.39 7.74 8.86
CA ASN A 107 -5.47 7.63 9.86
C ASN A 107 -5.25 6.37 10.69
N VAL A 108 -5.43 6.48 12.00
CA VAL A 108 -5.23 5.40 12.98
C VAL A 108 -6.26 5.53 14.11
N ASP A 109 -6.67 4.42 14.70
CA ASP A 109 -7.52 4.40 15.89
C ASP A 109 -6.64 4.42 17.14
N LEU A 110 -7.08 5.08 18.22
CA LEU A 110 -6.29 5.21 19.46
C LEU A 110 -5.87 3.85 20.05
N ASP A 111 -6.72 2.82 19.93
CA ASP A 111 -6.46 1.46 20.41
C ASP A 111 -5.30 0.75 19.67
N ASP A 112 -4.89 1.24 18.49
CA ASP A 112 -3.77 0.68 17.71
C ASP A 112 -2.42 1.38 18.02
N LEU A 113 -2.41 2.46 18.82
CA LEU A 113 -1.17 3.13 19.22
C LEU A 113 -0.51 2.49 20.45
N ALA A 114 0.81 2.60 20.51
CA ALA A 114 1.55 2.21 21.70
C ALA A 114 1.34 3.28 22.79
N PHE A 115 0.85 2.85 23.95
CA PHE A 115 0.71 3.68 25.14
C PHE A 115 1.89 3.45 26.08
N ASP A 116 2.55 4.52 26.49
CA ASP A 116 3.62 4.51 27.49
C ASP A 116 3.01 4.80 28.88
N GLU A 117 2.98 3.80 29.75
CA GLU A 117 2.40 3.91 31.11
C GLU A 117 3.24 4.82 32.04
N ASP A 118 4.53 5.04 31.76
CA ASP A 118 5.39 5.88 32.59
C ASP A 118 5.20 7.38 32.29
N GLN A 119 4.86 7.71 31.04
CA GLN A 119 4.67 9.08 30.59
C GLN A 119 3.20 9.47 30.35
N GLU A 120 2.27 8.50 30.39
CA GLU A 120 0.85 8.70 30.08
C GLU A 120 0.62 9.30 28.67
N CYS A 121 1.46 8.88 27.71
CA CYS A 121 1.45 9.39 26.34
C CYS A 121 1.41 8.26 25.32
N TRP A 122 0.80 8.53 24.17
CA TRP A 122 0.81 7.64 23.02
C TRP A 122 1.91 8.03 22.06
N TYR A 123 2.58 7.02 21.51
CA TYR A 123 3.63 7.23 20.52
C TYR A 123 3.55 6.23 19.38
N ARG A 124 4.10 6.62 18.22
CA ARG A 124 4.20 5.73 17.06
C ARG A 124 5.41 6.04 16.18
N PRO A 125 6.10 5.02 15.66
CA PRO A 125 7.17 5.21 14.69
C PRO A 125 6.61 5.72 13.35
N CYS A 126 7.27 6.71 12.76
CA CYS A 126 6.94 7.16 11.41
C CYS A 126 7.72 6.34 10.37
N ARG A 127 7.13 6.20 9.18
CA ARG A 127 7.77 5.60 7.99
C ARG A 127 9.02 6.35 7.52
N CYS A 128 9.31 7.55 8.04
CA CYS A 128 10.57 8.26 7.80
C CYS A 128 11.78 7.64 8.52
N GLY A 129 11.54 6.74 9.49
CA GLY A 129 12.58 6.06 10.25
C GLY A 129 12.84 6.63 11.65
N ASN A 130 12.09 7.64 12.09
CA ASN A 130 12.10 8.07 13.49
C ASN A 130 11.09 7.23 14.29
N GLU A 131 11.54 6.64 15.40
CA GLU A 131 10.74 5.75 16.26
C GLU A 131 9.74 6.51 17.15
N HIS A 132 10.00 7.80 17.43
CA HIS A 132 9.17 8.67 18.28
C HIS A 132 8.85 9.98 17.54
N SER A 133 8.19 9.87 16.39
CA SER A 133 7.90 11.05 15.54
C SER A 133 6.47 11.56 15.67
N TYR A 134 5.57 10.72 16.18
CA TYR A 134 4.24 11.12 16.63
C TYR A 134 4.15 10.80 18.12
N GLU A 135 3.97 11.84 18.94
CA GLU A 135 3.84 11.74 20.39
C GLU A 135 2.77 12.75 20.83
N PHE A 136 1.85 12.32 21.68
CA PHE A 136 0.78 13.14 22.25
C PHE A 136 0.28 12.49 23.54
N CYS A 137 -0.28 13.28 24.45
CA CYS A 137 -0.70 12.80 25.76
C CYS A 137 -2.20 13.05 25.99
N GLU A 138 -2.74 12.56 27.11
CA GLU A 138 -4.19 12.62 27.37
C GLU A 138 -4.74 14.06 27.30
N ALA A 139 -3.95 15.03 27.77
CA ALA A 139 -4.30 16.44 27.69
C ALA A 139 -4.58 16.93 26.26
N ASP A 140 -3.84 16.41 25.26
CA ASP A 140 -4.05 16.76 23.86
C ASP A 140 -5.35 16.16 23.31
N LEU A 141 -5.73 14.95 23.75
CA LEU A 141 -7.02 14.35 23.36
C LEU A 141 -8.19 15.04 24.04
N GLU A 142 -8.05 15.45 25.30
CA GLU A 142 -9.10 16.13 26.04
C GLU A 142 -9.49 17.46 25.37
N GLU A 143 -8.50 18.19 24.81
CA GLU A 143 -8.75 19.45 24.08
C GLU A 143 -9.60 19.24 22.81
N VAL A 144 -9.45 18.09 22.13
CA VAL A 144 -10.20 17.74 20.91
C VAL A 144 -11.26 16.66 21.14
N SER A 145 -11.65 16.46 22.41
CA SER A 145 -12.62 15.43 22.82
C SER A 145 -13.98 15.58 22.15
N ASP A 146 -14.43 16.81 21.92
CA ASP A 146 -15.67 17.13 21.20
C ASP A 146 -15.61 16.75 19.70
N GLU A 147 -14.42 16.78 19.11
CA GLU A 147 -14.20 16.48 17.68
C GLU A 147 -14.02 14.97 17.45
N GLY A 148 -13.49 14.25 18.46
CA GLY A 148 -13.22 12.80 18.39
C GLY A 148 -12.04 12.44 17.47
N GLU A 149 -11.29 13.43 17.01
CA GLU A 149 -10.10 13.23 16.19
C GLU A 149 -8.96 14.19 16.56
N LEU A 150 -7.75 13.65 16.75
CA LEU A 150 -6.52 14.40 17.02
C LEU A 150 -5.58 14.31 15.82
N VAL A 151 -5.05 15.44 15.33
CA VAL A 151 -4.14 15.47 14.18
C VAL A 151 -2.73 15.88 14.64
N VAL A 152 -1.77 14.95 14.55
CA VAL A 152 -0.39 15.12 15.01
C VAL A 152 0.57 15.11 13.82
N GLY A 153 1.44 16.12 13.75
CA GLY A 153 2.49 16.21 12.72
C GLY A 153 3.74 15.42 13.10
N CYS A 154 4.40 14.82 12.11
CA CYS A 154 5.72 14.21 12.26
C CYS A 154 6.77 15.28 12.55
N LEU A 155 7.62 15.08 13.57
CA LEU A 155 8.69 16.03 13.92
C LEU A 155 9.79 16.14 12.84
N ASP A 156 10.05 15.06 12.09
CA ASP A 156 11.15 14.97 11.11
C ASP A 156 10.69 14.94 9.65
N CYS A 157 9.38 15.06 9.40
CA CYS A 157 8.81 14.90 8.07
C CYS A 157 7.50 15.67 7.90
N SER A 158 7.03 15.80 6.65
CA SER A 158 5.79 16.52 6.34
C SER A 158 4.54 15.64 6.39
N LEU A 159 4.61 14.52 7.12
CA LEU A 159 3.49 13.58 7.28
C LEU A 159 2.69 13.95 8.52
N TRP A 160 1.38 13.73 8.44
CA TRP A 160 0.44 13.94 9.51
C TRP A 160 -0.20 12.60 9.89
N LEU A 161 -0.56 12.45 11.16
CA LEU A 161 -1.25 11.30 11.72
C LEU A 161 -2.57 11.79 12.34
N ARG A 162 -3.70 11.31 11.84
CA ARG A 162 -5.03 11.58 12.40
C ARG A 162 -5.47 10.39 13.23
N VAL A 163 -5.59 10.60 14.53
CA VAL A 163 -5.96 9.63 15.54
C VAL A 163 -7.45 9.78 15.84
N HIS A 164 -8.21 8.72 15.61
CA HIS A 164 -9.64 8.66 15.94
C HIS A 164 -9.81 8.05 17.32
N PHE A 165 -10.62 8.69 18.17
CA PHE A 165 -10.93 8.20 19.50
C PHE A 165 -12.38 8.52 19.88
N ALA A 166 -12.96 7.70 20.73
CA ALA A 166 -14.29 7.93 21.27
C ALA A 166 -14.18 8.15 22.78
N VAL A 167 -14.61 9.31 23.26
CA VAL A 167 -14.73 9.56 24.70
C VAL A 167 -15.96 8.84 25.20
N ILE A 168 -15.74 7.79 25.99
CA ILE A 168 -16.81 7.13 26.72
C ILE A 168 -16.93 7.87 28.05
N GLU A 169 -17.98 8.67 28.22
CA GLU A 169 -18.35 9.17 29.54
C GLU A 169 -18.65 7.94 30.41
N ASP A 170 -17.79 7.66 31.40
CA ASP A 170 -18.04 6.58 32.36
C ASP A 170 -19.29 6.95 33.17
N GLU A 171 -20.45 6.48 32.72
CA GLU A 171 -21.57 6.23 33.63
C GLU A 171 -21.07 5.17 34.62
N GLN A 172 -20.54 5.65 35.75
CA GLN A 172 -20.06 4.91 36.92
C GLN A 172 -20.32 3.41 36.83
N GLN A 173 -19.30 2.63 36.47
CA GLN A 173 -19.26 1.25 36.93
C GLN A 173 -18.92 1.25 38.42
N PRO A 174 -19.84 0.89 39.34
CA PRO A 174 -19.47 0.70 40.73
C PRO A 174 -18.49 -0.48 40.79
N HIS A 175 -17.21 -0.17 41.02
CA HIS A 175 -16.19 -1.12 41.43
C HIS A 175 -16.76 -1.95 42.60
N PRO A 176 -17.05 -3.26 42.44
CA PRO A 176 -17.41 -4.08 43.58
C PRO A 176 -16.12 -4.30 44.37
N SER A 177 -15.85 -3.34 45.24
CA SER A 177 -14.90 -3.47 46.34
C SER A 177 -15.52 -4.46 47.33
N ASP A 178 -15.51 -5.75 47.00
CA ASP A 178 -15.93 -6.79 47.92
C ASP A 178 -14.86 -6.88 49.03
N LYS A 179 -15.13 -6.11 50.08
CA LYS A 179 -14.57 -6.34 51.40
C LYS A 179 -15.18 -7.62 51.93
N THR A 180 -14.34 -8.52 52.43
CA THR A 180 -14.44 -9.24 53.73
C THR A 180 -13.70 -10.57 53.55
N LEU A 181 -12.59 -10.84 54.21
CA LEU A 181 -12.55 -11.11 55.64
C LEU A 181 -11.07 -11.22 56.05
N LYS A 182 -10.57 -10.27 56.86
CA LYS A 182 -9.36 -10.50 57.63
C LYS A 182 -9.75 -11.19 58.93
N ASP A 183 -9.16 -12.36 59.08
CA ASP A 183 -8.98 -13.21 60.24
C ASP A 183 -8.74 -12.45 61.58
N LEU A 184 -9.39 -12.97 62.64
CA LEU A 184 -8.93 -13.06 64.04
C LEU A 184 -8.49 -11.82 64.83
N THR A 185 -9.29 -11.44 65.84
CA THR A 185 -8.98 -11.55 67.29
C THR A 185 -10.15 -11.03 68.13
#